data_AF-B8BGY0-F1
#
_entry.id   AF-B8BGY0-F1
#
_cell.length_a   1.000
_cell.length_b   1.000
_cell.length_c   1.000
_cell.angle_alpha   90.00
_cell.angle_beta   90.00
_cell.angle_gamma   90.00
#
_symmetry.space_group_name_H-M   'P 1'
#
loop_
_entity.id
_entity.type
_entity.pdbx_description
1 polymer ?
#
loop_
_entity_poly.entity_id
_entity_poly.type
_entity_poly.pdbx_seq_one_letter_code
_entity_poly.pdbx_strand_id
1 'polypeptide(L)'
;MAQHLLVAADRYNLERLKLICEDKLCKRIDVSSAATTLALAEQHRCPSLKKACMDFLYSPGNLKAVEATDGFEHLATSCPVILRELIAKLVAL
;
A
#
# COMPACT_ATOMS: atom_id res chain seq x y z
N MET A 1 6.39 -12.62 1.85
CA MET A 1 7.33 -13.03 0.77
C MET A 1 7.28 -12.10 -0.45
N ALA A 2 6.10 -11.86 -1.06
CA ALA A 2 5.99 -11.01 -2.26
C ALA A 2 6.48 -9.56 -2.05
N GLN A 3 6.33 -8.99 -0.85
CA GLN A 3 6.87 -7.68 -0.49
C GLN A 3 8.41 -7.63 -0.59
N HIS A 4 9.12 -8.58 0.03
CA HIS A 4 10.59 -8.65 -0.06
C HIS A 4 11.07 -8.86 -1.51
N LEU A 5 10.33 -9.66 -2.28
CA LEU A 5 10.66 -9.89 -3.69
C LEU A 5 10.42 -8.63 -4.54
N LEU A 6 9.39 -7.85 -4.25
CA LEU A 6 9.16 -6.56 -4.91
C LEU A 6 10.30 -5.58 -4.63
N VAL A 7 10.70 -5.45 -3.37
CA VAL A 7 11.83 -4.59 -2.94
C VAL A 7 13.12 -5.00 -3.67
N ALA A 8 13.41 -6.31 -3.73
CA ALA A 8 14.57 -6.80 -4.46
C ALA A 8 14.44 -6.56 -5.98
N ALA A 9 13.27 -6.83 -6.56
CA ALA A 9 13.03 -6.63 -7.98
C ALA A 9 13.22 -5.17 -8.39
N ASP A 10 12.73 -4.22 -7.59
CA ASP A 10 12.95 -2.79 -7.81
C ASP A 10 14.44 -2.42 -7.68
N ARG A 11 15.11 -2.89 -6.61
CA ARG A 11 16.54 -2.62 -6.38
C ARG A 11 17.45 -3.11 -7.51
N TYR A 12 17.09 -4.23 -8.14
CA TYR A 12 17.87 -4.85 -9.22
C TYR A 12 17.29 -4.57 -10.62
N ASN A 13 16.35 -3.62 -10.77
CA ASN A 13 15.70 -3.25 -12.03
C ASN A 13 15.09 -4.44 -12.80
N LEU A 14 14.54 -5.42 -12.06
CA LEU A 14 13.85 -6.58 -12.62
C LEU A 14 12.38 -6.23 -12.87
N GLU A 15 12.12 -5.35 -13.82
CA GLU A 15 10.79 -4.75 -14.10
C GLU A 15 9.67 -5.80 -14.23
N ARG A 16 9.89 -6.86 -15.01
CA ARG A 16 8.89 -7.93 -15.17
C ARG A 16 8.57 -8.63 -13.85
N LEU A 17 9.57 -8.85 -12.99
CA LEU A 17 9.37 -9.48 -11.69
C LEU A 17 8.64 -8.54 -10.72
N LYS A 18 8.98 -7.24 -10.77
CA LYS A 18 8.31 -6.19 -9.99
C LYS A 18 6.81 -6.16 -10.30
N LEU A 19 6.43 -6.18 -11.59
CA LEU A 19 5.03 -6.23 -12.03
C LEU A 19 4.31 -7.51 -11.55
N ILE A 20 4.96 -8.66 -11.58
CA ILE A 20 4.39 -9.92 -11.06
C ILE A 20 4.15 -9.82 -9.55
N CYS A 21 5.10 -9.23 -8.81
CA CYS A 21 4.94 -9.03 -7.36
C CYS A 21 3.81 -8.05 -7.04
N GLU A 22 3.72 -6.96 -7.79
CA GLU A 22 2.63 -5.99 -7.71
C GLU A 22 1.26 -6.65 -7.92
N ASP A 23 1.06 -7.41 -9.01
CA ASP A 23 -0.19 -8.16 -9.25
C ASP A 23 -0.53 -9.14 -8.11
N LYS A 24 0.46 -9.85 -7.59
CA LYS A 24 0.28 -10.79 -6.47
C LYS A 24 -0.12 -10.09 -5.18
N LEU A 25 0.45 -8.92 -4.91
CA LEU A 25 0.14 -8.13 -3.72
C LEU A 25 -1.24 -7.48 -3.84
N CYS A 26 -1.62 -6.94 -5.01
CA CYS A 26 -2.96 -6.40 -5.24
C CYS A 26 -4.08 -7.40 -4.90
N LYS A 27 -3.86 -8.69 -5.18
CA LYS A 27 -4.83 -9.77 -4.93
C LYS A 27 -4.90 -10.24 -3.48
N ARG A 28 -4.01 -9.76 -2.61
CA ARG A 28 -3.85 -10.23 -1.23
C ARG A 28 -3.93 -9.09 -0.19
N ILE A 29 -4.47 -7.94 -0.58
CA ILE A 29 -4.67 -6.83 0.35
C ILE A 29 -5.73 -7.23 1.37
N ASP A 30 -5.38 -7.08 2.64
CA ASP A 30 -6.26 -7.28 3.79
C ASP A 30 -5.99 -6.21 4.85
N VAL A 31 -6.78 -6.23 5.94
CA VAL A 31 -6.67 -5.26 7.03
C VAL A 31 -5.26 -5.22 7.64
N SER A 32 -4.61 -6.37 7.78
CA SER A 32 -3.28 -6.45 8.41
C SER A 32 -2.15 -5.97 7.52
N SER A 33 -2.35 -6.03 6.20
CA SER A 33 -1.31 -5.79 5.19
C SER A 33 -1.52 -4.50 4.38
N ALA A 34 -2.71 -3.89 4.41
CA ALA A 34 -3.03 -2.72 3.58
C ALA A 34 -2.08 -1.54 3.82
N ALA A 35 -1.84 -1.17 5.08
CA ALA A 35 -1.00 -0.01 5.41
C ALA A 35 0.48 -0.24 5.06
N THR A 36 1.02 -1.42 5.41
CA THR A 36 2.42 -1.77 5.09
C THR A 36 2.64 -1.91 3.59
N THR A 37 1.69 -2.49 2.87
CA THR A 37 1.74 -2.66 1.41
C THR A 37 1.59 -1.32 0.68
N LEU A 38 0.78 -0.39 1.21
CA LEU A 38 0.64 0.96 0.68
C LEU A 38 1.95 1.77 0.81
N ALA A 39 2.60 1.72 1.97
CA ALA A 39 3.90 2.37 2.18
C ALA A 39 4.95 1.83 1.20
N LEU A 40 4.99 0.51 1.04
CA LEU A 40 5.89 -0.17 0.10
C LEU A 40 5.59 0.20 -1.36
N ALA A 41 4.32 0.32 -1.73
CA ALA A 41 3.92 0.71 -3.08
C ALA A 41 4.37 2.14 -3.43
N GLU A 42 4.25 3.08 -2.49
CA GLU A 42 4.76 4.44 -2.68
C GLU A 42 6.28 4.45 -2.81
N GLN A 43 6.98 3.82 -1.88
CA GLN A 43 8.44 3.80 -1.83
C GLN A 43 9.07 3.24 -3.11
N HIS A 44 8.48 2.18 -3.67
CA HIS A 44 8.96 1.51 -4.88
C HIS A 44 8.24 1.95 -6.15
N ARG A 45 7.43 3.01 -6.11
CA ARG A 45 6.73 3.57 -7.28
C ARG A 45 5.91 2.52 -8.04
N CYS A 46 5.07 1.80 -7.32
CA CYS A 46 4.15 0.79 -7.84
C CYS A 46 2.71 1.37 -7.89
N PRO A 47 2.32 2.06 -8.98
CA PRO A 47 1.08 2.83 -9.01
C PRO A 47 -0.19 1.96 -8.95
N SER A 48 -0.15 0.75 -9.51
CA SER A 48 -1.32 -0.15 -9.50
C SER A 48 -1.56 -0.69 -8.09
N LEU A 49 -0.48 -1.04 -7.38
CA LEU A 49 -0.54 -1.49 -5.99
C LEU A 49 -0.99 -0.37 -5.05
N LYS A 50 -0.44 0.84 -5.23
CA LYS A 50 -0.87 2.03 -4.47
C LYS A 50 -2.36 2.24 -4.64
N LYS A 51 -2.84 2.22 -5.89
CA LYS A 51 -4.27 2.38 -6.20
C LYS A 51 -5.11 1.30 -5.52
N ALA A 52 -4.75 0.02 -5.65
CA ALA A 52 -5.50 -1.07 -5.05
C ALA A 52 -5.58 -0.96 -3.51
N CYS A 53 -4.49 -0.55 -2.85
CA CYS A 53 -4.50 -0.32 -1.40
C CYS A 53 -5.39 0.87 -1.01
N MET A 54 -5.31 1.97 -1.77
CA MET A 54 -6.15 3.15 -1.54
C MET A 54 -7.63 2.82 -1.74
N ASP A 55 -7.98 2.09 -2.80
CA ASP A 55 -9.35 1.67 -3.09
C ASP A 55 -9.91 0.78 -1.96
N PHE A 56 -9.08 -0.11 -1.39
CA PHE A 56 -9.45 -0.91 -0.23
C PHE A 56 -9.72 -0.06 1.03
N LEU A 57 -8.90 0.97 1.24
CA LEU A 57 -8.98 1.88 2.40
C LEU A 57 -10.09 2.93 2.30
N TYR A 58 -10.66 3.17 1.12
CA TYR A 58 -11.79 4.10 1.00
C TYR A 58 -13.08 3.58 1.63
N SER A 59 -13.19 2.28 1.90
CA SER A 59 -14.28 1.75 2.71
C SER A 59 -14.10 2.15 4.18
N PRO A 60 -15.05 2.87 4.81
CA PRO A 60 -14.91 3.34 6.20
C PRO A 60 -14.68 2.20 7.21
N GLY A 61 -15.29 1.04 6.97
CA GLY A 61 -15.10 -0.15 7.81
C GLY A 61 -13.69 -0.71 7.73
N ASN A 62 -13.11 -0.74 6.52
CA ASN A 62 -11.73 -1.19 6.33
C ASN A 62 -10.75 -0.18 6.91
N LEU A 63 -10.97 1.12 6.68
CA LEU A 63 -10.10 2.16 7.23
C LEU A 63 -10.01 2.08 8.74
N LYS A 64 -11.17 2.01 9.42
CA LYS A 64 -11.22 1.90 10.89
C LYS A 64 -10.53 0.64 11.39
N ALA A 65 -10.67 -0.47 10.68
CA ALA A 65 -10.00 -1.71 11.04
C ALA A 65 -8.48 -1.62 10.85
N VAL A 66 -8.02 -0.96 9.78
CA VAL A 66 -6.60 -0.76 9.48
C VAL A 66 -5.96 0.26 10.44
N GLU A 67 -6.67 1.33 10.79
CA GLU A 67 -6.22 2.34 11.76
C GLU A 67 -5.87 1.71 13.12
N ALA A 68 -6.58 0.66 13.52
CA ALA A 68 -6.30 -0.09 14.75
C ALA A 68 -5.07 -1.02 14.66
N THR A 69 -4.35 -1.05 13.53
CA THR A 69 -3.16 -1.88 13.34
C THR A 69 -1.88 -1.07 13.47
N ASP A 70 -0.82 -1.70 13.99
CA ASP A 70 0.53 -1.09 14.04
C ASP A 70 1.06 -0.69 12.66
N GLY A 71 0.56 -1.33 11.60
CA GLY A 71 0.91 -1.00 10.22
C GLY A 71 0.50 0.42 9.82
N PHE A 72 -0.58 0.95 10.38
CA PHE A 72 -1.05 2.30 10.09
C PHE A 72 -0.16 3.37 10.72
N GLU A 73 0.30 3.16 11.96
CA GLU A 73 1.29 4.03 12.60
C GLU A 73 2.61 4.08 11.82
N HIS A 74 3.06 2.93 11.31
CA HIS A 74 4.22 2.87 10.43
C HIS A 74 3.99 3.67 9.14
N LEU A 75 2.82 3.54 8.50
CA LEU A 75 2.46 4.29 7.30
C LEU A 75 2.48 5.81 7.58
N ALA A 76 1.93 6.22 8.73
CA ALA A 76 1.88 7.61 9.16
C ALA A 76 3.26 8.24 9.30
N THR A 77 4.17 7.48 9.91
CA THR A 77 5.55 7.92 10.17
C THR A 77 6.40 7.91 8.90
N SER A 78 6.22 6.90 8.04
CA SER A 78 7.09 6.69 6.87
C SER A 78 6.68 7.51 5.66
N CYS A 79 5.37 7.74 5.48
CA CYS A 79 4.83 8.35 4.27
C CYS A 79 3.66 9.32 4.59
N PRO A 80 3.92 10.44 5.27
CA PRO A 80 2.87 11.39 5.69
C PRO A 80 2.11 12.01 4.50
N VAL A 81 2.72 12.06 3.31
CA VAL A 81 2.06 12.54 2.08
C VAL A 81 0.90 11.63 1.68
N ILE A 82 1.07 10.30 1.79
CA ILE A 82 0.01 9.35 1.44
C ILE A 82 -1.17 9.50 2.40
N LEU A 83 -0.92 9.71 3.70
CA LEU A 83 -2.01 9.97 4.65
C LEU A 83 -2.80 11.22 4.27
N ARG A 84 -2.11 12.30 3.86
CA ARG A 84 -2.80 13.50 3.38
C ARG A 84 -3.62 13.21 2.12
N GLU A 85 -3.10 12.43 1.18
CA GLU A 85 -3.85 12.00 0.00
C GLU A 85 -5.08 11.17 0.36
N LEU A 86 -4.94 10.24 1.32
CA LEU A 86 -6.02 9.39 1.80
C LEU A 86 -7.13 10.24 2.44
N ILE A 87 -6.77 11.15 3.34
CA ILE A 87 -7.70 12.09 3.99
C ILE A 87 -8.38 12.97 2.94
N ALA A 88 -7.62 13.57 2.02
CA ALA A 88 -8.17 14.45 0.99
C ALA A 88 -9.20 13.74 0.10
N LYS A 89 -8.94 12.48 -0.27
CA LYS A 89 -9.90 11.69 -1.04
C LYS A 89 -11.12 11.27 -0.23
N LEU A 90 -10.97 10.95 1.05
CA LEU A 90 -12.11 10.61 1.93
C LEU A 90 -13.05 11.80 2.15
N VAL A 91 -12.50 13.02 2.24
CA VAL A 91 -13.30 14.25 2.38
C VAL A 91 -14.00 14.64 1.07
N ALA A 92 -13.55 14.11 -0.07
CA ALA A 92 -14.14 14.36 -1.38
C ALA A 92 -15.23 13.35 -1.79
N LEU A 93 -15.50 12.32 -0.97
CA LEU A 93 -16.58 11.34 -1.14
C LEU A 93 -17.87 11.81 -0.47
#